data_AF-A0AAU8I603-F1
#
_entry.id   AF-A0AAU8I603-F1
#
_cell.length_a   1.000
_cell.length_b   1.000
_cell.length_c   1.000
_cell.angle_alpha   90.00
_cell.angle_beta   90.00
_cell.angle_gamma   90.00
#
_symmetry.space_group_name_H-M   'P 1'
#
loop_
_entity.id
_entity.type
_entity.pdbx_description
1 polymer ?
#
loop_
_entity_poly.entity_id
_entity_poly.type
_entity_poly.pdbx_seq_one_letter_code
_entity_poly.pdbx_strand_id
1 'polypeptide(L)'
;MKRWIWSFAICLLSFPAVAEPVYKKLVCRDNDPFVFCTQGCKGVDKNWSPVDPISGSWQADPGYCLRPSPVRCCKHGSHCGAWTPTAIVAVRQYEDICPAAVTQGDWTDPSRRPENVPYEH
;
A
#
# COMPACT_ATOMS: atom_id res chain seq x y z
N MET A 1 -19.88 -44.83 -45.63
CA MET A 1 -19.98 -44.43 -44.21
C MET A 1 -18.80 -44.98 -43.44
N LYS A 2 -17.80 -44.17 -43.06
CA LYS A 2 -16.80 -44.56 -42.03
C LYS A 2 -16.04 -43.33 -41.48
N ARG A 3 -16.58 -42.82 -40.36
CA ARG A 3 -15.94 -42.26 -39.16
C ARG A 3 -14.76 -41.29 -39.35
N TRP A 4 -15.11 -40.01 -39.20
CA TRP A 4 -14.28 -38.88 -38.82
C TRP A 4 -13.44 -39.15 -37.58
N ILE A 5 -12.14 -38.85 -37.62
CA ILE A 5 -11.37 -38.36 -36.45
C ILE A 5 -10.18 -37.53 -36.95
N TRP A 6 -9.86 -36.47 -36.19
CA TRP A 6 -8.65 -35.64 -36.19
C TRP A 6 -8.63 -34.54 -37.28
N SER A 7 -8.73 -33.26 -36.97
CA SER A 7 -7.84 -32.56 -36.04
C SER A 7 -8.50 -31.28 -35.53
N PHE A 8 -8.83 -31.26 -34.23
CA PHE A 8 -9.02 -30.01 -33.49
C PHE A 8 -7.61 -29.44 -33.28
N ALA A 9 -7.11 -28.72 -34.29
CA ALA A 9 -5.98 -27.82 -34.12
C ALA A 9 -6.47 -26.62 -33.31
N ILE A 10 -6.56 -26.82 -31.98
CA ILE A 10 -6.79 -25.76 -31.01
C ILE A 10 -5.55 -24.87 -31.07
N CYS A 11 -5.68 -23.79 -31.84
CA CYS A 11 -4.75 -22.69 -31.85
C CYS A 11 -4.68 -22.15 -30.42
N LEU A 12 -3.58 -22.48 -29.73
CA LEU A 12 -3.21 -21.91 -28.44
C LEU A 12 -3.01 -20.41 -28.66
N LEU A 13 -4.09 -19.65 -28.54
CA LEU A 13 -4.07 -18.20 -28.40
C LEU A 13 -3.31 -17.90 -27.11
N SER A 14 -2.01 -17.71 -27.25
CA SER A 14 -1.15 -17.17 -26.21
C SER A 14 -1.54 -15.71 -26.04
N PHE A 15 -2.49 -15.44 -25.14
CA PHE A 15 -2.75 -14.08 -24.69
C PHE A 15 -1.49 -13.62 -23.96
N PRO A 16 -0.79 -12.57 -24.43
CA PRO A 16 0.22 -11.95 -23.59
C PRO A 16 -0.53 -11.41 -22.36
N ALA A 17 -0.25 -11.98 -21.19
CA ALA A 17 -0.64 -11.36 -19.93
C ALA A 17 0.16 -10.07 -19.82
N VAL A 18 -0.40 -8.97 -20.33
CA VAL A 18 0.10 -7.63 -20.05
C VAL A 18 -0.21 -7.41 -18.57
N ALA A 19 0.80 -7.59 -17.72
CA ALA A 19 0.76 -7.05 -16.37
C ALA A 19 0.72 -5.53 -16.54
N GLU A 20 -0.48 -4.94 -16.53
CA GLU A 20 -0.59 -3.50 -16.43
C GLU A 20 0.08 -3.10 -15.13
N PRO A 21 1.08 -2.20 -15.13
CA PRO A 21 1.56 -1.62 -13.90
C PRO A 21 0.35 -0.90 -13.30
N VAL A 22 -0.23 -1.46 -12.24
CA VAL A 22 -1.31 -0.85 -11.46
C VAL A 22 -0.69 0.31 -10.67
N TYR A 23 -0.22 1.33 -11.38
CA TYR A 23 0.30 2.53 -10.79
C TYR A 23 -0.88 3.34 -10.26
N LYS A 24 -1.11 3.26 -8.96
CA LYS A 24 -2.07 4.09 -8.25
C LYS A 24 -1.33 5.28 -7.65
N LYS A 25 -1.74 6.49 -8.01
CA LYS A 25 -1.22 7.72 -7.41
C LYS A 25 -1.52 7.74 -5.91
N LEU A 26 -0.47 7.79 -5.09
CA LEU A 26 -0.56 7.86 -3.63
C LEU A 26 -0.95 9.27 -3.18
N VAL A 27 -1.67 9.35 -2.08
CA VAL A 27 -2.12 10.63 -1.50
C VAL A 27 -1.05 11.33 -0.65
N CYS A 28 0.04 10.65 -0.31
CA CYS A 28 1.13 11.21 0.49
C CYS A 28 2.50 10.70 0.04
N ARG A 29 3.57 11.25 0.65
CA ARG A 29 4.98 10.94 0.35
C ARG A 29 5.37 11.17 -1.10
N ASP A 30 4.82 12.24 -1.70
CA ASP A 30 5.11 12.63 -3.09
C ASP A 30 5.04 11.50 -4.11
N ASN A 31 4.13 10.55 -3.85
CA ASN A 31 3.90 9.39 -4.70
C ASN A 31 5.08 8.40 -4.76
N ASP A 32 5.93 8.39 -3.73
CA ASP A 32 6.99 7.41 -3.51
C ASP A 32 6.43 6.18 -2.78
N PRO A 33 6.24 5.03 -3.47
CA PRO A 33 5.68 3.83 -2.86
C PRO A 33 6.64 3.18 -1.85
N PHE A 34 7.95 3.38 -1.98
CA PHE A 34 8.91 2.80 -1.06
C PHE A 34 8.81 3.50 0.31
N VAL A 35 8.90 4.83 0.33
CA VAL A 35 8.76 5.62 1.57
C VAL A 35 7.37 5.44 2.16
N PHE A 36 6.34 5.43 1.31
CA PHE A 36 4.97 5.24 1.74
C PHE A 36 4.73 3.88 2.40
N CYS A 37 5.16 2.77 1.77
CA CYS A 37 4.95 1.44 2.33
C CYS A 37 5.79 1.19 3.60
N THR A 38 6.91 1.89 3.77
CA THR A 38 7.76 1.73 4.96
C THR A 38 7.41 2.69 6.10
N GLN A 39 6.84 3.86 5.81
CA GLN A 39 6.65 4.93 6.80
C GLN A 39 5.25 5.53 6.87
N GLY A 40 4.37 5.22 5.92
CA GLY A 40 3.06 5.85 5.77
C GLY A 40 3.18 7.34 5.45
N CYS A 41 2.15 8.12 5.76
CA CYS A 41 2.16 9.58 5.57
C CYS A 41 3.02 10.30 6.62
N LYS A 42 3.13 11.63 6.51
CA LYS A 42 3.86 12.50 7.46
C LYS A 42 2.98 13.65 7.98
N GLY A 43 3.46 14.35 9.00
CA GLY A 43 2.82 15.57 9.51
C GLY A 43 1.41 15.30 10.04
N VAL A 44 0.45 16.14 9.64
CA VAL A 44 -0.94 16.08 10.14
C VAL A 44 -1.68 14.79 9.74
N ASP A 45 -1.22 14.13 8.66
CA ASP A 45 -1.79 12.88 8.14
C ASP A 45 -1.10 11.63 8.72
N LYS A 46 -0.18 11.80 9.68
CA LYS A 46 0.49 10.73 10.42
C LYS A 46 -0.42 10.21 11.54
N ASN A 47 -1.51 9.54 11.17
CA ASN A 47 -2.49 8.97 12.10
C ASN A 47 -2.24 7.47 12.38
N TRP A 48 -1.36 6.85 11.59
CA TRP A 48 -1.04 5.43 11.63
C TRP A 48 0.37 5.18 11.07
N SER A 49 0.91 4.00 11.39
CA SER A 49 2.20 3.55 10.93
C SER A 49 2.12 2.13 10.33
N PRO A 50 2.81 1.87 9.21
CA PRO A 50 3.07 0.52 8.73
C PRO A 50 3.69 -0.34 9.83
N VAL A 51 3.29 -1.61 9.90
CA VAL A 51 3.92 -2.63 10.76
C VAL A 51 4.67 -3.62 9.88
N ASP A 52 3.95 -4.21 8.91
CA ASP A 52 4.52 -5.05 7.87
C ASP A 52 3.80 -4.76 6.53
N PRO A 53 4.51 -4.20 5.53
CA PRO A 53 3.93 -3.86 4.22
C PRO A 53 3.53 -5.10 3.42
N ILE A 54 4.20 -6.24 3.61
CA ILE A 54 3.91 -7.47 2.85
C ILE A 54 2.57 -8.06 3.33
N SER A 55 2.33 -8.06 4.64
CA SER A 55 1.04 -8.49 5.19
C SER A 55 -0.04 -7.41 5.09
N GLY A 56 0.31 -6.17 4.70
CA GLY A 56 -0.58 -5.01 4.76
C GLY A 56 -0.99 -4.62 6.18
N SER A 57 -0.23 -5.04 7.19
CA SER A 57 -0.55 -4.73 8.59
C SER A 57 -0.06 -3.34 8.97
N TRP A 58 -0.86 -2.66 9.79
CA TRP A 58 -0.62 -1.32 10.26
C TRP A 58 -1.15 -1.16 11.69
N GLN A 59 -0.73 -0.11 12.36
CA GLN A 59 -1.25 0.26 13.67
C GLN A 59 -1.59 1.75 13.72
N ALA A 60 -2.63 2.10 14.49
CA ALA A 60 -2.94 3.49 14.77
C ALA A 60 -1.81 4.10 15.61
N ASP A 61 -1.40 5.32 15.28
CA ASP A 61 -0.42 6.02 16.09
C ASP A 61 -1.06 6.47 17.42
N PRO A 62 -0.26 6.60 18.50
CA PRO A 62 -0.76 7.06 19.78
C PRO A 62 -1.54 8.36 19.66
N GLY A 63 -2.65 8.48 20.39
CA GLY A 63 -3.52 9.64 20.31
C GLY A 63 -4.66 9.49 19.31
N TYR A 64 -4.56 8.62 18.31
CA TYR A 64 -5.60 8.44 17.28
C TYR A 64 -6.48 7.21 17.51
N CYS A 65 -7.65 7.22 16.88
CA CYS A 65 -8.56 6.08 16.86
C CYS A 65 -7.90 4.78 16.40
N LEU A 66 -8.21 3.67 17.07
CA LEU A 66 -7.71 2.33 16.69
C LEU A 66 -8.19 1.86 15.31
N ARG A 67 -9.24 2.48 14.77
CA ARG A 67 -9.72 2.25 13.41
C ARG A 67 -9.84 3.57 12.65
N PRO A 68 -9.74 3.54 11.31
CA PRO A 68 -9.88 4.74 10.50
C PRO A 68 -11.25 5.38 10.75
N SER A 69 -11.26 6.61 11.24
CA SER A 69 -12.50 7.33 11.54
C SER A 69 -12.29 8.84 11.43
N PRO A 70 -13.14 9.56 10.68
CA PRO A 70 -13.06 11.02 10.59
C PRO A 70 -13.63 11.72 11.84
N VAL A 71 -14.14 10.94 12.80
CA VAL A 71 -14.69 11.44 14.07
C VAL A 71 -13.90 10.86 15.24
N ARG A 72 -13.87 11.60 16.35
CA ARG A 72 -13.22 11.14 17.59
C ARG A 72 -13.93 9.89 18.11
N CYS A 73 -13.16 8.88 18.51
CA CYS A 73 -13.67 7.60 19.00
C CYS A 73 -13.23 7.38 20.45
N CYS A 74 -13.60 8.31 21.33
CA CYS A 74 -13.34 8.21 22.75
C CYS A 74 -14.15 7.05 23.36
N LYS A 75 -13.69 5.80 23.19
CA LYS A 75 -14.34 4.64 23.80
C LYS A 75 -13.55 4.15 25.00
N HIS A 76 -12.22 4.08 24.95
CA HIS A 76 -11.36 3.79 26.11
C HIS A 76 -9.93 4.32 25.91
N GLY A 77 -9.37 5.06 26.88
CA GLY A 77 -7.94 5.37 26.95
C GLY A 77 -7.43 6.55 26.10
N SER A 78 -6.16 6.48 25.71
CA SER A 78 -5.40 7.52 25.00
C SER A 78 -5.66 7.61 23.49
N HIS A 79 -6.55 6.78 22.94
CA HIS A 79 -6.89 6.74 21.51
C HIS A 79 -8.20 7.49 21.21
N CYS A 80 -8.12 8.81 21.06
CA CYS A 80 -9.30 9.68 20.99
C CYS A 80 -9.35 10.58 19.74
N GLY A 81 -8.26 10.72 19.03
CA GLY A 81 -8.09 11.60 17.87
C GLY A 81 -8.79 11.04 16.64
N ALA A 82 -9.55 11.91 15.97
CA ALA A 82 -10.04 11.63 14.62
C ALA A 82 -8.86 11.52 13.65
N TRP A 83 -9.02 10.67 12.64
CA TRP A 83 -8.10 10.57 11.52
C TRP A 83 -8.41 11.66 10.50
N THR A 84 -7.40 12.14 9.78
CA THR A 84 -7.65 13.02 8.64
C THR A 84 -8.27 12.22 7.48
N PRO A 85 -9.05 12.87 6.59
CA PRO A 85 -9.54 12.21 5.38
C PRO A 85 -8.41 11.61 4.54
N THR A 86 -7.27 12.31 4.43
CA THR A 86 -6.08 11.84 3.72
C THR A 86 -5.54 10.55 4.32
N ALA A 87 -5.39 10.47 5.65
CA ALA A 87 -4.87 9.28 6.31
C ALA A 87 -5.79 8.06 6.16
N ILE A 88 -7.10 8.29 6.13
CA ILE A 88 -8.10 7.23 5.86
C ILE A 88 -7.96 6.71 4.43
N VAL A 89 -7.74 7.58 3.44
CA VAL A 89 -7.48 7.13 2.07
C VAL A 89 -6.13 6.42 1.98
N ALA A 90 -5.10 6.98 2.62
CA ALA A 90 -3.76 6.43 2.63
C ALA A 90 -3.72 5.01 3.19
N VAL A 91 -4.38 4.72 4.33
CA VAL A 91 -4.35 3.36 4.88
C VAL A 91 -5.00 2.34 3.93
N ARG A 92 -6.02 2.76 3.16
CA ARG A 92 -6.61 1.91 2.12
C ARG A 92 -5.69 1.70 0.94
N GLN A 93 -4.95 2.73 0.53
CA GLN A 93 -3.91 2.59 -0.49
C GLN A 93 -2.79 1.66 -0.02
N TYR A 94 -2.40 1.73 1.26
CA TYR A 94 -1.41 0.85 1.84
C TYR A 94 -1.86 -0.62 1.84
N GLU A 95 -3.08 -0.90 2.30
CA GLU A 95 -3.66 -2.25 2.31
C GLU A 95 -3.77 -2.87 0.91
N ASP A 96 -3.91 -2.05 -0.13
CA ASP A 96 -4.10 -2.48 -1.53
C ASP A 96 -2.79 -2.58 -2.32
N ILE A 97 -1.85 -1.65 -2.10
CA ILE A 97 -0.64 -1.50 -2.93
C ILE A 97 0.55 -2.23 -2.32
N CYS A 98 0.77 -2.10 -1.02
CA CYS A 98 2.01 -2.58 -0.40
C CYS A 98 2.12 -4.11 -0.35
N PRO A 99 1.03 -4.88 -0.10
CA PRO A 99 1.08 -6.35 -0.16
C PRO A 99 1.37 -6.93 -1.55
N ALA A 100 1.20 -6.12 -2.61
CA ALA A 100 1.56 -6.56 -3.96
C ALA A 100 3.08 -6.68 -4.15
N ALA A 101 3.88 -6.07 -3.26
CA ALA A 101 5.30 -6.34 -3.19
C ALA A 101 5.51 -7.77 -2.67
N VAL A 102 6.07 -8.64 -3.51
CA VAL A 102 6.39 -10.04 -3.13
C VAL A 102 7.61 -10.10 -2.20
N THR A 103 8.44 -9.06 -2.21
CA THR A 103 9.69 -8.95 -1.44
C THR A 103 9.92 -7.52 -0.99
N GLN A 104 10.46 -7.34 0.22
CA GLN A 104 10.99 -6.07 0.69
C GLN A 104 12.50 -6.00 0.47
N GLY A 105 12.99 -4.85 0.01
CA GLY A 105 14.42 -4.55 -0.06
C GLY A 105 14.82 -3.59 1.05
N ASP A 106 15.99 -3.81 1.64
CA ASP A 106 16.55 -2.89 2.62
C ASP A 106 17.36 -1.78 1.95
N TRP A 107 17.31 -0.59 2.54
CA TRP A 107 18.24 0.47 2.17
C TRP A 107 19.65 0.13 2.64
N THR A 108 20.60 0.19 1.69
CA THR A 108 21.99 -0.18 1.93
C THR A 108 22.82 0.94 2.56
N ASP A 109 22.41 2.20 2.39
CA ASP A 109 23.08 3.36 2.98
C ASP A 109 22.20 3.98 4.10
N PRO A 110 22.49 3.69 5.38
CA PRO A 110 21.71 4.25 6.50
C PRO A 110 21.91 5.76 6.70
N SER A 111 22.94 6.37 6.09
CA SER A 111 23.18 7.81 6.12
C SER A 111 22.31 8.59 5.13
N ARG A 112 21.71 7.89 4.17
CA ARG A 112 20.80 8.44 3.16
C ARG A 112 19.46 7.75 3.24
N ARG A 113 18.69 8.16 4.25
CA ARG A 113 17.35 7.61 4.42
C ARG A 113 16.45 7.99 3.24
N PRO A 114 15.59 7.07 2.78
CA PRO A 114 14.77 7.25 1.58
C PRO A 114 13.82 8.45 1.68
N GLU A 115 13.36 8.78 2.89
CA GLU A 115 12.50 9.94 3.12
C GLU A 115 13.18 11.29 2.81
N ASN A 116 14.51 11.32 2.61
CA ASN A 116 15.28 12.57 2.42
C ASN A 116 15.97 12.68 1.05
N VAL A 117 15.78 11.73 0.12
CA VAL A 117 16.50 11.70 -1.16
C VAL A 117 15.54 11.59 -2.33
N PRO A 118 15.65 12.45 -3.38
CA PRO A 118 16.59 13.57 -3.52
C PRO A 118 16.21 14.80 -2.68
N TYR A 119 15.01 14.82 -2.10
CA TYR A 119 14.51 15.83 -1.18
C TYR A 119 13.61 15.15 -0.13
N GLU A 120 13.08 15.92 0.82
CA GLU A 120 12.24 15.41 1.91
C GLU A 120 10.79 15.10 1.46
N HIS A 121 10.43 13.82 1.41
CA HIS A 121 9.10 13.30 0.99
C HIS A 121 8.07 13.24 2.11
#